data_AF-A0A0C3EDT3-F1
#
_entry.id   AF-A0A0C3EDT3-F1
#
_cell.length_a   1.000
_cell.length_b   1.000
_cell.length_c   1.000
_cell.angle_alpha   90.00
_cell.angle_beta   90.00
_cell.angle_gamma   90.00
#
_symmetry.space_group_name_H-M   'P 1'
#
loop_
_entity.id
_entity.type
_entity.pdbx_description
1 polymer ?
#
loop_
_entity_poly.entity_id
_entity_poly.type
_entity_poly.pdbx_seq_one_letter_code
_entity_poly.pdbx_strand_id
1 'polypeptide(L)'
;LHKLSFKIIHLTTLILLVWHEILKDLWMKVSCMPRDVTTQWNSLFNLLEYALKHQKAIDLVMQWHELGMRDLELSDNEWELVKQLHSILKILKDAAFFFLCSTPTLAVVIPAMDHINMEFTTSACNKKLLPSI
;
A
#
# COMPACT_ATOMS: atom_id res chain seq x y z
N LEU A 1 7.15 0.07 4.53
CA LEU A 1 6.82 -0.51 3.20
C LEU A 1 7.73 -0.06 2.05
N HIS A 2 7.87 1.24 1.71
CA HIS A 2 8.74 1.66 0.59
C HIS A 2 10.21 1.21 0.75
N LYS A 3 10.78 1.37 1.96
CA LYS A 3 12.13 0.89 2.29
C LYS A 3 12.26 -0.63 2.15
N LEU A 4 11.21 -1.39 2.47
CA LEU A 4 11.18 -2.85 2.32
C LEU A 4 11.20 -3.24 0.83
N SER A 5 10.32 -2.66 0.02
CA SER A 5 10.30 -2.89 -1.44
C SER A 5 11.66 -2.61 -2.06
N PHE A 6 12.27 -1.47 -1.70
CA PHE A 6 13.61 -1.13 -2.18
C PHE A 6 14.66 -2.17 -1.75
N LYS A 7 14.65 -2.62 -0.49
CA LYS A 7 15.59 -3.65 -0.01
C LYS A 7 15.41 -4.99 -0.73
N ILE A 8 14.16 -5.44 -0.95
CA ILE A 8 13.87 -6.70 -1.65
C ILE A 8 14.35 -6.65 -3.10
N ILE A 9 14.16 -5.52 -3.78
CA ILE A 9 14.51 -5.36 -5.20
C ILE A 9 16.02 -5.14 -5.39
N HIS A 10 16.65 -4.33 -4.52
CA HIS A 10 17.99 -3.79 -4.80
C HIS A 10 19.11 -4.29 -3.90
N LEU A 11 18.85 -4.74 -2.65
CA LEU A 11 19.95 -4.94 -1.71
C LEU A 11 20.58 -6.33 -1.75
N THR A 12 19.89 -7.38 -2.24
CA THR A 12 20.53 -8.70 -2.38
C THR A 12 19.68 -9.67 -3.20
N THR A 13 20.30 -10.35 -4.17
CA THR A 13 19.68 -11.48 -4.91
C THR A 13 19.16 -12.56 -3.95
N LEU A 14 19.81 -12.72 -2.78
CA LEU A 14 19.38 -13.63 -1.71
C LEU A 14 17.99 -13.27 -1.16
N ILE A 15 17.71 -11.99 -0.87
CA ILE A 15 16.41 -11.56 -0.32
C ILE A 15 15.29 -11.83 -1.33
N LEU A 16 15.54 -11.58 -2.61
CA LEU A 16 14.56 -11.82 -3.66
C LEU A 16 14.25 -13.32 -3.83
N LEU A 17 15.27 -14.18 -3.74
CA LEU A 17 15.08 -15.64 -3.77
C LEU A 17 14.22 -16.10 -2.59
N VAL A 18 14.53 -15.59 -1.41
CA VAL A 18 13.81 -15.90 -0.16
C VAL A 18 12.36 -15.45 -0.22
N TRP A 19 12.12 -14.24 -0.72
CA TRP A 19 10.79 -13.73 -1.00
C TRP A 19 10.01 -14.69 -1.92
N HIS A 20 10.64 -15.15 -3.00
CA HIS A 20 10.01 -16.10 -3.92
C HIS A 20 9.73 -17.46 -3.29
N GLU A 21 10.64 -18.00 -2.47
CA GLU A 21 10.41 -19.26 -1.75
C GLU A 21 9.25 -19.15 -0.76
N ILE A 22 9.20 -18.06 0.04
CA ILE A 22 8.08 -17.82 0.97
C ILE A 22 6.75 -17.68 0.22
N LEU A 23 6.74 -17.01 -0.94
CA LEU A 23 5.52 -16.92 -1.76
C LEU A 23 5.09 -18.30 -2.29
N LYS A 24 6.03 -19.17 -2.66
CA LYS A 24 5.71 -20.55 -3.07
C LYS A 24 5.15 -21.36 -1.90
N ASP A 25 5.75 -21.27 -0.72
CA ASP A 25 5.32 -21.98 0.49
C ASP A 25 3.91 -21.56 0.92
N LEU A 26 3.57 -20.29 0.72
CA LEU A 26 2.22 -19.75 0.97
C LEU A 26 1.25 -19.98 -0.19
N TRP A 27 1.64 -20.71 -1.24
CA TRP A 27 0.85 -20.95 -2.46
C TRP A 27 0.35 -19.67 -3.13
N MET A 28 1.11 -18.58 -2.98
CA MET A 28 0.81 -17.29 -3.59
C MET A 28 1.48 -17.15 -4.96
N LYS A 29 0.93 -16.28 -5.80
CA LYS A 29 1.56 -15.97 -7.10
C LYS A 29 2.91 -15.31 -6.88
N VAL A 30 3.97 -15.99 -7.29
CA VAL A 30 5.34 -15.44 -7.27
C VAL A 30 5.36 -14.13 -8.04
N SER A 31 5.66 -13.05 -7.33
CA SER A 31 5.66 -11.70 -7.85
C SER A 31 6.61 -10.83 -7.04
N CYS A 32 7.20 -9.81 -7.67
CA CYS A 32 7.98 -8.82 -6.95
C CYS A 32 7.06 -7.80 -6.29
N MET A 33 7.45 -7.30 -5.12
CA MET A 33 6.76 -6.19 -4.49
C MET A 33 6.78 -4.96 -5.42
N PRO A 34 5.64 -4.27 -5.64
CA PRO A 34 5.63 -3.05 -6.42
C PRO A 34 6.54 -2.00 -5.80
N ARG A 35 7.10 -1.13 -6.64
CA ARG A 35 7.87 0.02 -6.16
C ARG A 35 6.94 1.22 -5.98
N ASP A 36 7.09 1.91 -4.87
CA ASP A 36 6.42 3.20 -4.68
C ASP A 36 7.09 4.27 -5.55
N VAL A 37 6.27 5.12 -6.17
CA VAL A 37 6.72 6.33 -6.86
C VAL A 37 6.14 7.48 -6.07
N THR A 38 7.00 8.19 -5.35
CA THR A 38 6.61 9.18 -4.33
C THR A 38 5.72 10.31 -4.87
N THR A 39 5.80 10.59 -6.17
CA THR A 39 5.00 11.62 -6.83
C THR A 39 3.62 11.14 -7.30
N GLN A 40 3.31 9.84 -7.18
CA GLN A 40 2.10 9.25 -7.74
C GLN A 40 1.34 8.39 -6.73
N TRP A 41 0.17 8.88 -6.34
CA TRP A 41 -0.68 8.28 -5.31
C TRP A 41 -1.23 6.92 -5.76
N ASN A 42 -1.34 6.70 -7.07
CA ASN A 42 -1.71 5.40 -7.65
C ASN A 42 -0.64 4.33 -7.38
N SER A 43 0.64 4.69 -7.39
CA SER A 43 1.74 3.77 -7.09
C SER A 43 1.79 3.42 -5.61
N LEU A 44 1.57 4.41 -4.73
CA LEU A 44 1.39 4.20 -3.31
C LEU A 44 0.20 3.28 -3.02
N PHE A 45 -0.95 3.51 -3.66
CA PHE A 45 -2.12 2.64 -3.53
C PHE A 45 -1.79 1.20 -3.92
N ASN A 46 -1.17 0.99 -5.10
CA ASN A 46 -0.83 -0.36 -5.57
C ASN A 46 0.15 -1.06 -4.62
N LEU A 47 1.09 -0.32 -4.02
CA LEU A 47 1.99 -0.86 -3.01
C LEU A 47 1.25 -1.28 -1.74
N LEU A 48 0.34 -0.46 -1.23
CA LEU A 48 -0.45 -0.77 -0.04
C LEU A 48 -1.38 -1.95 -0.29
N GLU A 49 -2.05 -1.98 -1.44
CA GLU A 49 -2.92 -3.09 -1.87
C GLU A 49 -2.12 -4.40 -1.94
N TYR A 50 -0.91 -4.36 -2.52
CA TYR A 50 -0.03 -5.52 -2.58
C TYR A 50 0.43 -5.96 -1.19
N ALA A 51 0.84 -5.01 -0.35
CA ALA A 51 1.32 -5.29 1.00
C ALA A 51 0.23 -5.94 1.87
N LEU A 52 -1.01 -5.46 1.78
CA LEU A 52 -2.15 -6.06 2.49
C LEU A 52 -2.46 -7.48 2.00
N LYS A 53 -2.37 -7.75 0.69
CA LYS A 53 -2.56 -9.10 0.13
C LYS A 53 -1.45 -10.07 0.55
N HIS A 54 -0.23 -9.57 0.73
CA HIS A 54 0.95 -10.37 1.07
C HIS A 54 1.43 -10.15 2.51
N GLN A 55 0.54 -9.70 3.41
CA GLN A 55 0.89 -9.38 4.80
C GLN A 55 1.63 -10.53 5.48
N LYS A 56 1.10 -11.76 5.38
CA LYS A 56 1.74 -12.97 5.94
C LYS A 56 3.15 -13.22 5.40
N ALA A 57 3.35 -13.01 4.10
CA ALA A 57 4.67 -13.19 3.48
C ALA A 57 5.65 -12.11 3.97
N ILE A 58 5.17 -10.87 4.10
CA ILE A 58 5.95 -9.74 4.61
C ILE A 58 6.37 -9.99 6.07
N ASP A 59 5.44 -10.43 6.92
CA ASP A 59 5.72 -10.72 8.32
C ASP A 59 6.78 -11.83 8.46
N LEU A 60 6.67 -12.92 7.66
CA LEU A 60 7.67 -14.00 7.66
C LEU A 60 9.06 -13.53 7.22
N VAL A 61 9.14 -12.65 6.21
CA VAL A 61 10.42 -12.09 5.73
C VAL A 61 11.03 -11.15 6.77
N MET A 62 10.20 -10.39 7.47
CA MET A 62 10.65 -9.47 8.53
C MET A 62 11.16 -10.21 9.77
N GLN A 63 10.56 -11.36 10.09
CA GLN A 63 11.00 -12.22 11.19
C GLN A 63 12.34 -12.91 10.95
N TRP A 64 12.84 -12.92 9.70
CA TRP A 64 14.08 -13.61 9.39
C TRP A 64 15.33 -12.85 9.88
N HIS A 65 15.91 -13.37 10.96
CA HIS A 65 17.01 -12.77 11.73
C HIS A 65 18.26 -12.44 10.90
N GLU A 66 18.57 -13.25 9.88
CA GLU A 66 19.79 -13.16 9.07
C GLU A 66 19.83 -11.92 8.15
N LEU A 67 18.68 -11.31 7.85
CA LEU A 67 18.57 -10.24 6.85
C LEU A 67 18.59 -8.82 7.43
N GLY A 68 18.65 -8.65 8.75
CA GLY A 68 18.64 -7.31 9.38
C GLY A 68 17.37 -6.52 9.03
N MET A 69 16.23 -7.20 8.97
CA MET A 69 14.93 -6.63 8.58
C MET A 69 14.03 -6.27 9.76
N ARG A 70 14.45 -6.55 11.01
CA ARG A 70 13.70 -6.22 12.24
C ARG A 70 13.35 -4.74 12.35
N ASP A 71 14.24 -3.86 11.90
CA ASP A 71 14.01 -2.41 11.95
C ASP A 71 12.86 -1.96 11.02
N LEU A 72 12.36 -2.86 10.17
CA LEU A 72 11.25 -2.63 9.26
C LEU A 72 9.99 -3.41 9.65
N GLU A 73 10.03 -4.15 10.77
CA GLU A 73 8.89 -4.91 11.29
C GLU A 73 7.73 -3.95 11.58
N LEU A 74 6.57 -4.26 11.01
CA LEU A 74 5.36 -3.47 11.18
C LEU A 74 4.55 -4.05 12.34
N SER A 75 4.27 -3.21 13.32
CA SER A 75 3.34 -3.52 14.40
C SER A 75 1.89 -3.64 13.90
N ASP A 76 1.02 -4.29 14.68
CA ASP A 76 -0.41 -4.39 14.37
C ASP A 76 -1.06 -3.01 14.18
N ASN A 77 -0.61 -2.00 14.94
CA ASN A 77 -1.07 -0.62 14.82
C ASN A 77 -0.67 0.00 13.46
N GLU A 78 0.56 -0.24 13.01
CA GLU A 78 1.01 0.25 11.70
C GLU A 78 0.29 -0.46 10.55
N TRP A 79 -0.02 -1.75 10.69
CA TRP A 79 -0.86 -2.47 9.74
C TRP A 79 -2.28 -1.89 9.68
N GLU A 80 -2.83 -1.46 10.80
CA GLU A 80 -4.13 -0.78 10.81
C GLU A 80 -4.07 0.59 10.12
N LEU A 81 -2.99 1.36 10.34
CA LEU A 81 -2.74 2.60 9.60
C LEU A 81 -2.63 2.35 8.08
N VAL A 82 -1.96 1.26 7.67
CA VAL A 82 -1.85 0.85 6.26
C VAL A 82 -3.24 0.57 5.67
N LYS A 83 -4.13 -0.13 6.40
CA LYS A 83 -5.51 -0.37 5.94
C LYS A 83 -6.31 0.92 5.84
N GLN A 84 -6.21 1.80 6.83
CA GLN A 84 -6.89 3.10 6.83
C GLN A 84 -6.43 3.95 5.64
N LEU A 85 -5.12 4.05 5.43
CA LEU A 85 -4.54 4.78 4.31
C LEU A 85 -4.95 4.17 2.96
N HIS A 86 -4.95 2.85 2.84
CA HIS A 86 -5.42 2.17 1.63
C HIS A 86 -6.90 2.50 1.34
N SER A 87 -7.76 2.52 2.36
CA SER A 87 -9.17 2.88 2.19
C SER A 87 -9.34 4.32 1.70
N ILE A 88 -8.61 5.27 2.28
CA ILE A 88 -8.65 6.68 1.88
C ILE A 88 -8.14 6.86 0.46
N LEU A 89 -7.04 6.18 0.08
CA LEU A 89 -6.48 6.30 -1.27
C LEU A 89 -7.34 5.61 -2.33
N LYS A 90 -8.23 4.68 -1.94
CA LYS A 90 -9.12 3.98 -2.87
C LYS A 90 -10.01 4.96 -3.63
N ILE A 91 -10.58 5.95 -2.95
CA ILE A 91 -11.47 6.92 -3.60
C ILE A 91 -10.75 7.74 -4.68
N LEU A 92 -9.47 8.06 -4.44
CA LEU A 92 -8.66 8.78 -5.41
C LEU A 92 -8.32 7.91 -6.62
N LYS A 93 -8.04 6.62 -6.39
CA LYS A 93 -7.80 5.66 -7.49
C LYS A 93 -9.06 5.48 -8.34
N ASP A 94 -10.22 5.35 -7.70
CA ASP A 94 -11.50 5.19 -8.38
C ASP A 94 -11.86 6.44 -9.18
N ALA A 95 -11.68 7.63 -8.59
CA ALA A 95 -11.87 8.90 -9.29
C ALA A 95 -10.90 9.09 -10.46
N ALA A 96 -9.62 8.77 -10.27
CA ALA A 96 -8.62 8.83 -11.34
C ALA A 96 -8.97 7.90 -12.50
N PHE A 97 -9.38 6.66 -12.20
CA PHE A 97 -9.82 5.71 -13.22
C PHE A 97 -11.07 6.22 -13.95
N PHE A 98 -12.04 6.75 -13.21
CA PHE A 98 -13.25 7.32 -13.77
C PHE A 98 -12.95 8.49 -14.73
N PHE A 99 -12.05 9.40 -14.37
CA PHE A 99 -11.65 10.52 -15.24
C PHE A 99 -10.81 10.09 -16.44
N LEU A 100 -10.05 8.99 -16.34
CA LEU A 100 -9.29 8.43 -17.46
C LEU A 100 -10.20 7.74 -18.50
N CYS A 101 -11.30 7.14 -18.07
CA CYS A 101 -12.23 6.41 -18.94
C CYS A 101 -13.36 7.28 -19.51
N SER A 102 -13.62 8.45 -18.94
CA SER A 102 -14.72 9.34 -19.34
C SER A 102 -14.22 10.56 -20.11
N THR A 103 -15.14 11.32 -20.70
CA THR A 103 -14.87 12.70 -21.13
C THR A 103 -15.17 13.62 -19.95
N PRO A 104 -14.17 14.00 -19.13
CA PRO A 104 -14.40 14.79 -17.94
C PRO A 104 -14.95 16.17 -18.32
N THR A 105 -16.22 16.40 -18.02
CA THR A 105 -16.88 17.70 -18.15
C THR A 105 -17.04 18.29 -16.76
N LEU A 106 -17.06 19.62 -16.63
CA LEU A 106 -17.26 20.31 -15.35
C LEU A 106 -18.48 19.78 -14.56
N ALA A 107 -19.57 19.43 -15.23
CA ALA A 107 -20.77 18.86 -14.63
C ALA A 107 -20.54 17.51 -13.91
N VAL A 108 -19.48 16.78 -14.28
CA VAL A 108 -19.10 15.48 -13.72
C VAL A 108 -17.92 15.63 -12.75
N VAL A 109 -17.02 16.57 -13.01
CA VAL A 109 -15.84 16.83 -12.16
C VAL A 109 -16.23 17.46 -10.83
N ILE A 110 -17.13 18.45 -10.82
CA ILE A 110 -17.50 19.17 -9.58
C ILE A 110 -18.11 18.21 -8.55
N PRO A 111 -19.14 17.40 -8.87
CA PRO A 111 -19.70 16.45 -7.91
C PRO A 111 -18.70 15.38 -7.45
N ALA A 112 -17.80 14.93 -8.33
CA ALA A 112 -16.76 13.97 -7.97
C ALA A 112 -15.75 14.57 -6.98
N MET A 113 -15.36 15.84 -7.16
CA MET A 113 -14.49 16.55 -6.22
C MET A 113 -15.20 16.81 -4.88
N ASP A 114 -16.48 17.16 -4.90
CA ASP A 114 -17.29 17.31 -3.68
C ASP A 114 -17.38 15.99 -2.90
N HIS A 115 -17.57 14.86 -3.59
CA HIS A 115 -17.60 13.54 -2.98
C HIS A 115 -16.25 13.17 -2.33
N ILE A 116 -15.13 13.42 -3.02
CA ILE A 116 -13.79 13.21 -2.46
C ILE A 116 -13.58 14.05 -1.21
N ASN A 117 -13.93 15.34 -1.26
CA ASN A 117 -13.77 16.24 -0.12
C ASN A 117 -14.62 15.82 1.09
N MET A 118 -15.85 15.36 0.85
CA MET A 118 -16.74 14.86 1.90
C MET A 118 -16.17 13.62 2.59
N GLU A 119 -15.62 12.68 1.81
CA GLU A 119 -15.02 11.44 2.32
C GLU A 119 -13.75 11.72 3.12
N PHE A 120 -12.93 12.67 2.67
CA PHE A 120 -11.74 13.10 3.42
C PHE A 120 -12.10 13.83 4.71
N THR A 121 -13.12 14.69 4.68
CA THR A 121 -13.60 15.40 5.88
C THR A 121 -14.18 14.40 6.89
N THR A 122 -14.96 13.42 6.41
CA THR A 122 -15.55 12.37 7.24
C THR A 122 -14.48 11.46 7.85
N SER A 123 -13.46 11.11 7.05
CA SER A 123 -12.31 10.34 7.52
C SER A 123 -11.51 11.11 8.57
N ALA A 124 -11.25 12.40 8.35
CA ALA A 124 -10.53 13.27 9.29
C ALA A 124 -11.27 13.49 10.62
N CYS A 125 -12.61 13.59 10.59
CA CYS A 125 -13.43 13.70 11.80
C CYS A 125 -13.63 12.38 12.55
N ASN A 126 -13.34 11.24 11.92
CA ASN A 126 -13.41 9.93 12.57
C ASN A 126 -12.25 9.78 13.57
N LYS A 127 -12.55 9.94 14.87
CA LYS A 127 -11.63 9.74 16.02
C LYS A 127 -11.02 8.32 16.13
N LYS A 128 -11.32 7.42 15.18
CA LYS A 128 -10.72 6.08 15.05
C LYS A 128 -9.41 6.07 14.25
N LEU A 129 -9.03 7.18 13.62
CA LEU A 129 -7.66 7.34 13.15
C LEU A 129 -6.76 7.31 14.36
N LEU A 130 -5.95 6.25 14.47
CA LEU A 130 -4.86 6.25 15.46
C LEU A 130 -4.05 7.52 15.19
N PRO A 131 -3.81 8.36 16.21
CA PRO A 131 -2.88 9.47 16.03
C PRO A 131 -1.56 8.84 15.63
N SER A 132 -1.12 9.14 14.40
CA SER A 132 0.26 8.87 14.04
C SER A 132 1.11 9.69 15.00
N ILE A 133 1.96 8.99 15.73
CA ILE A 133 2.85 9.44 16.82
C ILE A 133 3.40 10.85 16.57
#